data_AF-A0A372JIE3-F1
#
_entry.id   AF-A0A372JIE3-F1
#
_cell.length_a   1.000
_cell.length_b   1.000
_cell.length_c   1.000
_cell.angle_alpha   90.00
_cell.angle_beta   90.00
_cell.angle_gamma   90.00
#
_symmetry.space_group_name_H-M   'P 1'
#
loop_
_entity.id
_entity.type
_entity.pdbx_description
1 polymer ?
#
loop_
_entity_poly.entity_id
_entity_poly.type
_entity_poly.pdbx_seq_one_letter_code
_entity_poly.pdbx_strand_id
1 'polypeptide(L)'
;MVAEVPASRPGRRAFVDITPLTTSGDVQARREGWKRADRARTFRLQHWDYDGERVAGFDYDVGAVLVRAATVVGEAALAGTLGAWRLRPEQFLFPWRTDDPR
;
A
#
# COMPACT_ATOMS: atom_id res chain seq x y z
N MET A 1 4.10 0.60 2.88
CA MET A 1 5.08 -0.05 1.99
C MET A 1 4.46 -0.11 0.62
N VAL A 2 5.26 -0.03 -0.44
CA VAL A 2 4.77 0.10 -1.80
C VAL A 2 5.53 -0.81 -2.73
N ALA A 3 4.86 -1.33 -3.74
CA ALA A 3 5.45 -2.09 -4.84
C ALA A 3 4.90 -1.60 -6.16
N GLU A 4 5.77 -1.31 -7.14
CA GLU A 4 5.33 -1.15 -8.53
C GLU A 4 4.93 -2.53 -9.09
N VAL A 5 3.82 -2.57 -9.83
CA VAL A 5 3.24 -3.78 -10.40
C VAL A 5 2.84 -3.53 -11.84
N PRO A 6 2.62 -4.59 -12.66
CA PRO A 6 2.08 -4.41 -13.99
C PRO A 6 0.73 -3.70 -13.96
N ALA A 7 0.61 -2.61 -14.72
CA ALA A 7 -0.61 -1.83 -14.80
C ALA A 7 -1.74 -2.58 -15.51
N SER A 8 -2.99 -2.19 -15.20
CA SER A 8 -4.17 -2.83 -15.79
C SER A 8 -4.38 -2.47 -17.27
N ARG A 9 -3.75 -1.39 -17.75
CA ARG A 9 -3.88 -0.89 -19.13
C ARG A 9 -2.55 -0.32 -19.67
N PRO A 10 -2.35 -0.28 -21.00
CA PRO A 10 -1.20 0.39 -21.61
C PRO A 10 -1.12 1.88 -21.27
N GLY A 11 0.11 2.43 -21.23
CA GLY A 11 0.36 3.84 -20.92
C GLY A 11 0.13 4.23 -19.46
N ARG A 12 -0.02 3.25 -18.57
CA ARG A 12 -0.23 3.45 -17.14
C ARG A 12 0.89 2.85 -16.33
N ARG A 13 1.13 3.42 -15.16
CA ARG A 13 1.97 2.83 -14.11
C ARG A 13 1.08 2.42 -12.95
N ALA A 14 1.45 1.37 -12.25
CA ALA A 14 0.60 0.86 -11.17
C ALA A 14 1.41 0.50 -9.94
N PHE A 15 0.81 0.77 -8.79
CA PHE A 15 1.43 0.57 -7.50
C PHE A 15 0.45 -0.09 -6.55
N VAL A 16 0.99 -0.93 -5.67
CA VAL A 16 0.25 -1.51 -4.55
C VAL A 16 0.78 -0.94 -3.25
N ASP A 17 -0.08 -0.23 -2.55
CA ASP A 17 0.17 0.29 -1.21
C ASP A 17 -0.27 -0.72 -0.16
N ILE A 18 0.56 -0.89 0.88
CA ILE A 18 0.19 -1.52 2.14
C ILE A 18 0.35 -0.47 3.25
N THR A 19 -0.77 -0.07 3.83
CA THR A 19 -0.82 0.90 4.94
C THR A 19 -1.37 0.22 6.19
N PRO A 20 -0.62 0.14 7.30
CA PRO A 20 -1.22 -0.25 8.58
C PRO A 20 -2.21 0.83 9.02
N LEU A 21 -3.41 0.44 9.46
CA LEU A 21 -4.38 1.39 9.99
C LEU A 21 -3.98 1.83 11.39
N THR A 22 -4.00 3.15 11.62
CA THR A 22 -3.71 3.74 12.93
C THR A 22 -4.94 3.62 13.83
N THR A 23 -4.76 3.00 14.99
CA THR A 23 -5.78 2.89 16.05
C THR A 23 -5.52 3.87 17.19
N SER A 24 -6.48 4.04 18.11
CA SER A 24 -6.29 4.80 19.34
C SER A 24 -5.11 4.28 20.17
N GLY A 25 -4.93 2.96 20.21
CA GLY A 25 -3.78 2.33 20.85
C GLY A 25 -2.46 2.77 20.21
N ASP A 26 -2.37 2.89 18.88
CA ASP A 26 -1.15 3.33 18.21
C ASP A 26 -0.80 4.78 18.54
N VAL A 27 -1.83 5.64 18.68
CA VAL A 27 -1.65 7.03 19.12
C VAL A 27 -1.12 7.07 20.55
N GLN A 28 -1.69 6.27 21.45
CA GLN A 28 -1.24 6.20 22.84
C GLN A 28 0.20 5.70 22.95
N ALA A 29 0.52 4.59 22.28
CA ALA A 29 1.87 4.03 22.29
C ALA A 29 2.91 5.04 21.79
N ARG A 30 2.57 5.79 20.72
CA ARG A 30 3.42 6.88 20.23
C ARG A 30 3.62 8.00 21.26
N ARG A 31 2.56 8.41 21.98
CA ARG A 31 2.64 9.44 23.03
C ARG A 31 3.49 9.00 24.21
N GLU A 32 3.42 7.73 24.57
CA GLU A 32 4.09 7.14 25.72
C GLU A 32 5.48 6.55 25.38
N GLY A 33 5.91 6.64 24.12
CA GLY A 33 7.26 6.24 23.69
C GLY A 33 7.48 4.73 23.53
N TRP A 34 6.42 3.93 23.47
CA TRP A 34 6.52 2.48 23.25
C TRP A 34 5.85 2.06 21.93
N LYS A 35 6.12 0.82 21.49
CA LYS A 35 5.51 0.25 20.28
C LYS A 35 4.56 -0.87 20.68
N ARG A 36 3.36 -0.89 20.09
CA ARG A 36 2.43 -2.01 20.27
C ARG A 36 3.02 -3.30 19.70
N ALA A 37 2.89 -4.38 20.46
CA ALA A 37 3.31 -5.73 20.05
C ALA A 37 2.13 -6.57 19.53
N ASP A 38 0.97 -5.96 19.27
CA ASP A 38 -0.22 -6.69 18.85
C ASP A 38 -0.07 -7.25 17.43
N ARG A 39 -0.15 -8.57 17.31
CA ARG A 39 -0.09 -9.27 16.02
C ARG A 39 -1.36 -9.12 15.18
N ALA A 40 -2.41 -8.50 15.73
CA ALA A 40 -3.70 -8.28 15.08
C ALA A 40 -3.79 -6.92 14.37
N ARG A 41 -2.67 -6.39 13.87
CA ARG A 41 -2.69 -5.13 13.10
C ARG A 41 -3.60 -5.25 11.89
N THR A 42 -4.38 -4.20 11.65
CA THR A 42 -5.19 -4.10 10.44
C THR A 42 -4.38 -3.42 9.35
N PHE A 43 -4.37 -3.99 8.16
CA PHE A 43 -3.69 -3.48 6.97
C PHE A 43 -4.71 -3.16 5.89
N ARG A 44 -4.55 -1.99 5.27
CA ARG A 44 -5.25 -1.63 4.04
C ARG A 44 -4.29 -1.83 2.87
N LEU A 45 -4.75 -2.59 1.88
CA LEU A 45 -4.08 -2.79 0.61
C LEU A 45 -4.85 -2.06 -0.48
N GLN A 46 -4.16 -1.30 -1.32
CA GLN A 46 -4.78 -0.62 -2.46
C GLN A 46 -3.90 -0.76 -3.69
N HIS A 47 -4.49 -1.19 -4.80
CA HIS A 47 -3.85 -1.23 -6.10
C HIS A 47 -4.35 -0.05 -6.92
N TRP A 48 -3.45 0.87 -7.24
CA TRP A 48 -3.73 2.05 -8.05
C TRP A 48 -3.04 1.96 -9.39
N ASP A 49 -3.77 2.40 -10.40
CA ASP A 49 -3.30 2.64 -11.75
C ASP A 49 -3.23 4.16 -11.92
N TYR A 50 -2.12 4.71 -12.40
CA TYR A 50 -1.91 6.13 -12.68
C TYR A 50 -1.61 6.36 -14.17
N ASP A 51 -1.88 7.57 -14.66
CA ASP A 51 -1.39 7.99 -15.98
C ASP A 51 0.16 8.05 -15.94
N GLY A 52 0.82 7.31 -16.83
CA GLY A 52 2.28 7.18 -16.83
C GLY A 52 3.00 8.51 -17.08
N GLU A 53 2.38 9.43 -17.82
CA GLU A 53 2.96 10.74 -18.12
C GLU A 53 2.76 11.75 -16.98
N ARG A 54 1.88 11.45 -16.01
CA ARG A 54 1.51 12.37 -14.92
C ARG A 54 2.00 11.94 -13.55
N VAL A 55 2.42 10.69 -13.41
CA VAL A 55 2.81 10.07 -12.14
C VAL A 55 3.87 10.86 -11.36
N ALA A 56 4.77 11.55 -12.05
CA ALA A 56 5.86 12.30 -11.42
C ALA A 56 5.47 13.75 -11.03
N GLY A 57 4.28 14.20 -11.43
CA GLY A 57 3.81 15.56 -11.21
C GLY A 57 2.87 15.69 -10.01
N PHE A 58 2.48 16.93 -9.68
CA PHE A 58 1.52 17.20 -8.60
C PHE A 58 0.11 16.66 -8.90
N ASP A 59 -0.25 16.54 -10.17
CA ASP A 59 -1.56 16.06 -10.65
C ASP A 59 -1.59 14.56 -10.92
N TYR A 60 -0.76 13.78 -10.22
CA TYR A 60 -0.69 12.32 -10.40
C TYR A 60 -2.03 11.62 -10.15
N ASP A 61 -2.89 12.22 -9.34
CA ASP A 61 -4.21 11.72 -8.99
C ASP A 61 -5.25 11.95 -10.10
N VAL A 62 -4.98 12.86 -11.03
CA VAL A 62 -5.86 13.12 -12.18
C VAL A 62 -5.87 11.89 -13.08
N GLY A 63 -7.02 11.22 -13.11
CA GLY A 63 -7.20 9.98 -13.85
C GLY A 63 -6.62 8.75 -13.16
N ALA A 64 -6.22 8.83 -11.89
CA ALA A 64 -5.88 7.67 -11.08
C ALA A 64 -7.10 6.76 -10.89
N VAL A 65 -6.88 5.44 -10.96
CA VAL A 65 -7.94 4.43 -10.87
C VAL A 65 -7.61 3.44 -9.77
N LEU A 66 -8.51 3.26 -8.81
CA LEU A 66 -8.40 2.17 -7.84
C LEU A 66 -8.83 0.87 -8.50
N VAL A 67 -7.86 0.02 -8.83
CA VAL A 67 -8.10 -1.28 -9.49
C VAL A 67 -8.72 -2.29 -8.53
N ARG A 68 -8.18 -2.35 -7.30
CA ARG A 68 -8.69 -3.22 -6.24
C ARG A 68 -8.21 -2.74 -4.87
N ALA A 69 -8.99 -3.04 -3.84
CA ALA A 69 -8.63 -2.77 -2.45
C ALA A 69 -9.03 -3.93 -1.53
N ALA A 70 -8.33 -4.07 -0.41
CA ALA A 70 -8.67 -5.01 0.65
C ALA A 70 -8.29 -4.44 2.01
N THR A 71 -9.03 -4.83 3.05
CA THR A 71 -8.68 -4.56 4.44
C THR A 71 -8.61 -5.90 5.17
N VAL A 72 -7.48 -6.17 5.81
CA VAL A 72 -7.20 -7.47 6.44
C VAL A 72 -6.61 -7.31 7.82
N VAL A 73 -6.83 -8.30 8.69
CA VAL A 73 -6.35 -8.30 10.07
C VAL A 73 -5.26 -9.35 10.22
N GLY A 74 -4.08 -8.92 10.64
CA GLY A 74 -2.92 -9.75 10.93
C GLY A 74 -2.09 -10.12 9.69
N GLU A 75 -0.86 -10.55 9.95
CA GLU A 75 0.13 -10.85 8.92
C GLU A 75 -0.25 -12.07 8.06
N ALA A 76 -0.93 -13.07 8.63
CA ALA A 76 -1.36 -14.25 7.88
C ALA A 76 -2.41 -13.90 6.80
N ALA A 77 -3.39 -13.07 7.13
CA ALA A 77 -4.41 -12.61 6.19
C ALA A 77 -3.80 -11.66 5.13
N LEU A 78 -2.82 -10.85 5.54
CA LEU A 78 -2.02 -10.03 4.62
C LEU A 78 -1.27 -10.91 3.61
N ALA A 79 -0.53 -11.92 4.07
CA ALA A 79 0.20 -12.83 3.20
C ALA A 79 -0.74 -13.58 2.23
N GLY A 80 -1.89 -14.05 2.73
CA GLY A 80 -2.91 -14.69 1.89
C GLY A 80 -3.45 -13.76 0.79
N THR A 81 -3.69 -12.49 1.13
CA THR A 81 -4.15 -11.49 0.15
C THR A 81 -3.09 -11.17 -0.89
N LEU A 82 -1.82 -11.03 -0.48
CA LEU A 82 -0.70 -10.84 -1.42
C LEU A 82 -0.57 -12.03 -2.37
N GLY A 83 -0.66 -13.26 -1.85
CA GLY A 83 -0.65 -14.48 -2.66
C GLY A 83 -1.78 -14.52 -3.68
N ALA A 84 -3.02 -14.21 -3.26
CA ALA A 84 -4.17 -14.11 -4.18
C ALA A 84 -3.97 -13.04 -5.26
N TRP A 85 -3.21 -11.98 -4.94
CA TRP A 85 -2.89 -10.90 -5.85
C TRP A 85 -1.65 -11.19 -6.73
N ARG A 86 -1.01 -12.35 -6.54
CA ARG A 86 0.25 -12.79 -7.16
C ARG A 86 1.43 -11.86 -6.86
N LEU A 87 1.45 -11.34 -5.63
CA LEU A 87 2.43 -10.40 -5.12
C LEU A 87 3.30 -11.09 -4.08
N ARG A 88 4.59 -10.74 -4.07
CA ARG A 88 5.58 -11.27 -3.13
C ARG A 88 5.93 -10.21 -2.08
N PRO A 89 5.98 -10.52 -0.78
CA PRO A 89 6.33 -9.54 0.25
C PRO A 89 7.66 -8.81 0.00
N GLU A 90 8.63 -9.51 -0.59
CA GLU A 90 10.01 -9.01 -0.79
C GLU A 90 10.09 -7.89 -1.84
N GLN A 91 9.06 -7.72 -2.67
CA GLN A 91 9.03 -6.66 -3.69
C GLN A 91 8.60 -5.31 -3.10
N PHE A 92 8.07 -5.30 -1.88
CA PHE A 92 7.58 -4.09 -1.24
C PHE A 92 8.73 -3.32 -0.59
N LEU A 93 8.83 -2.04 -0.95
CA LEU A 93 9.82 -1.10 -0.44
C LEU A 93 9.14 -0.02 0.41
N PHE A 94 9.95 0.81 1.05
CA PHE A 94 9.45 2.04 1.66
C PHE A 94 9.06 3.05 0.56
N PRO A 95 8.00 3.88 0.75
CA PRO A 95 7.52 4.80 -0.28
C PRO A 95 8.61 5.68 -0.89
N TRP A 96 9.51 6.24 -0.08
CA TRP A 96 10.62 7.10 -0.53
C TRP A 96 11.72 6.37 -1.34
N ARG A 97 11.56 5.07 -1.59
CA ARG A 97 12.43 4.26 -2.47
C ARG A 97 11.71 3.80 -3.73
N THR A 98 10.51 4.31 -3.99
CA THR A 98 9.69 3.97 -5.15
C THR A 98 9.28 5.26 -5.86
N ASP A 99 8.85 5.12 -7.11
CA ASP A 99 8.24 6.23 -7.86
C ASP A 99 6.73 6.34 -7.60
N ASP A 100 6.22 5.65 -6.58
CA ASP A 100 4.82 5.84 -6.18
C ASP A 100 4.64 7.29 -5.70
N PRO A 101 3.62 8.00 -6.19
CA PRO A 101 3.45 9.41 -5.87
C PRO A 101 2.86 9.68 -4.48
N ARG A 102 2.61 8.67 -3.64
CA ARG A 102 1.93 8.81 -2.34
C ARG A 102 2.84 8.68 -1.11
#